data_AF-A0A254QXD9-F1
#
_entry.id   AF-A0A254QXD9-F1
#
_cell.length_a   1.000
_cell.length_b   1.000
_cell.length_c   1.000
_cell.angle_alpha   90.00
_cell.angle_beta   90.00
_cell.angle_gamma   90.00
#
_symmetry.space_group_name_H-M   'P 1'
#
loop_
_entity.id
_entity.type
_entity.pdbx_description
1 polymer ?
#
loop_
_entity_poly.entity_id
_entity_poly.type
_entity_poly.pdbx_seq_one_letter_code
_entity_poly.pdbx_strand_id
1 'polypeptide(L)'
;MFRFSRCVLPAALAVALNAGSALSDPLPAEWQSQRDRGNALSDRACAGESAAINQVWRELDAGNPVIMNNMPWFLENCDTFGSVSLAEATRYQKRAAEMGYPIAMMGHGVRLIEDEVDNIPQDPERGIAMLEASIAAGFGDAARYLAEQYAEGEFLPRDVEKSQEYLRQAEAEDVADTKLARVRGKIIQAQADLTFEAEEAERRPIAALAVSMVDGAFGFAHDQPSEDAAGERALAECESRDGRDCRLKLLGAGRGCMAYHSAGGSATAHGWAIGPTEVSVQDRAARECRERNDGQSCGNTAWVCNARTGGNQQVILDAPLPVPPGPGQCGVRLIQFCENWTGARYDSSGRLWDHTVVEAHPSVRFTLPDCSSDFDGGSLNLVKDGSDWKFPSRARLLPDAERALARRMIEEFREQVMDEYPQCISRGTRIIIRPYYLDVKQMPSSYYKDAWGVTHTFKLYYELMEE
;
A
#
# COMPACT_ATOMS: atom_id res chain seq x y z
N MET A 1 5.42 -61.02 46.18
CA MET A 1 6.38 -60.81 45.07
C MET A 1 5.77 -59.73 44.19
N PHE A 2 6.29 -58.52 43.98
CA PHE A 2 7.61 -57.93 44.17
C PHE A 2 7.48 -56.48 44.66
N ARG A 3 8.39 -56.05 45.53
CA ARG A 3 8.66 -54.66 45.93
C ARG A 3 9.33 -53.94 44.76
N PHE A 4 8.90 -52.72 44.44
CA PHE A 4 9.69 -51.82 43.60
C PHE A 4 10.82 -51.20 44.44
N SER A 5 12.04 -51.51 44.07
CA SER A 5 13.28 -51.04 44.68
C SER A 5 13.55 -49.58 44.34
N ARG A 6 14.04 -48.85 45.36
CA ARG A 6 14.71 -47.54 45.24
C ARG A 6 15.87 -47.64 44.24
N CYS A 7 15.86 -46.81 43.19
CA CYS A 7 17.06 -46.51 42.42
C CYS A 7 17.80 -45.34 43.08
N VAL A 8 19.02 -45.63 43.51
CA VAL A 8 20.04 -44.68 43.94
C VAL A 8 20.74 -44.20 42.66
N LEU A 9 20.67 -42.90 42.37
CA LEU A 9 21.50 -42.24 41.36
C LEU A 9 22.92 -42.03 41.91
N PRO A 10 23.99 -42.47 41.24
CA PRO A 10 25.35 -42.07 41.60
C PRO A 10 25.75 -40.78 40.88
N ALA A 11 26.34 -39.88 41.67
CA ALA A 11 27.34 -38.87 41.35
C ALA A 11 27.28 -38.23 39.94
N ALA A 12 26.68 -37.04 39.87
CA ALA A 12 26.88 -36.11 38.78
C ALA A 12 28.36 -35.71 38.68
N LEU A 13 28.92 -35.91 37.49
CA LEU A 13 30.13 -35.28 37.00
C LEU A 13 29.96 -33.76 37.17
N ALA A 14 30.75 -33.14 38.05
CA ALA A 14 30.86 -31.69 38.13
C ALA A 14 31.53 -31.19 36.85
N VAL A 15 30.72 -30.87 35.84
CA VAL A 15 31.13 -29.97 34.78
C VAL A 15 31.36 -28.63 35.46
N ALA A 16 32.62 -28.22 35.55
CA ALA A 16 32.98 -26.86 35.86
C ALA A 16 32.36 -25.97 34.76
N LEU A 17 31.15 -25.48 35.03
CA LEU A 17 30.61 -24.34 34.34
C LEU A 17 31.53 -23.18 34.72
N ASN A 18 32.50 -22.91 33.84
CA ASN A 18 33.00 -21.56 33.65
C ASN A 18 31.76 -20.72 33.43
N ALA A 19 31.31 -20.04 34.48
CA ALA A 19 30.39 -18.93 34.37
C ALA A 19 31.15 -17.88 33.55
N GLY A 20 31.03 -17.99 32.21
CA GLY A 20 31.32 -16.89 31.33
C GLY A 20 30.45 -15.76 31.83
N SER A 21 31.10 -14.78 32.46
CA SER A 21 30.55 -13.47 32.77
C SER A 21 29.68 -13.06 31.60
N ALA A 22 28.39 -12.83 31.86
CA ALA A 22 27.54 -12.09 30.95
C ALA A 22 28.36 -10.88 30.50
N LEU A 23 28.65 -10.80 29.19
CA LEU A 23 29.55 -9.81 28.59
C LEU A 23 29.17 -8.43 29.12
N SER A 24 29.95 -7.97 30.08
CA SER A 24 29.78 -6.68 30.70
C SER A 24 30.00 -5.62 29.63
N ASP A 25 29.09 -4.65 29.51
CA ASP A 25 29.20 -3.59 28.49
C ASP A 25 30.64 -3.02 28.46
N PRO A 26 31.28 -2.93 27.27
CA PRO A 26 32.68 -2.56 27.16
C PRO A 26 32.91 -1.15 27.71
N LEU A 27 34.01 -0.99 28.42
CA LEU A 27 34.49 0.29 28.93
C LEU A 27 35.97 0.47 28.55
N PRO A 28 36.45 1.72 28.49
CA PRO A 28 37.88 1.98 28.43
C PRO A 28 38.62 1.32 29.59
N ALA A 29 39.87 0.91 29.36
CA ALA A 29 40.66 0.13 30.31
C ALA A 29 40.76 0.77 31.71
N GLU A 30 40.79 2.11 31.77
CA GLU A 30 40.82 2.87 33.02
C GLU A 30 39.56 2.66 33.87
N TRP A 31 38.38 2.61 33.25
CA TRP A 31 37.11 2.42 33.93
C TRP A 31 36.82 0.95 34.18
N GLN A 32 37.23 0.08 33.24
CA GLN A 32 37.06 -1.36 33.39
C GLN A 32 37.75 -1.88 34.66
N SER A 33 39.02 -1.51 34.89
CA SER A 33 39.74 -1.94 36.10
C SER A 33 39.14 -1.41 37.41
N GLN A 34 38.55 -0.22 37.39
CA GLN A 34 37.87 0.35 38.56
C GLN A 34 36.54 -0.36 38.82
N ARG A 35 35.78 -0.64 37.76
CA ARG A 35 34.53 -1.39 37.79
C ARG A 35 34.74 -2.79 38.34
N ASP A 36 35.73 -3.52 37.84
CA ASP A 36 36.00 -4.90 38.29
C ASP A 36 36.33 -4.94 39.79
N ARG A 37 37.15 -4.00 40.27
CA ARG A 37 37.48 -3.87 41.69
C ARG A 37 36.26 -3.48 42.53
N GLY A 38 35.46 -2.53 42.05
CA GLY A 38 34.25 -2.10 42.72
C GLY A 38 33.21 -3.21 42.83
N ASN A 39 32.98 -3.95 41.75
CA ASN A 39 32.05 -5.08 41.72
C ASN A 39 32.50 -6.22 42.63
N ALA A 40 33.78 -6.61 42.57
CA ALA A 40 34.31 -7.63 43.48
C ALA A 40 34.22 -7.20 44.96
N LEU A 41 34.35 -5.91 45.25
CA LEU A 41 34.10 -5.37 46.58
C LEU A 41 32.61 -5.44 46.94
N SER A 42 31.72 -5.04 46.04
CA SER A 42 30.26 -5.11 46.20
C SER A 42 29.78 -6.53 46.49
N ASP A 43 30.25 -7.52 45.73
CA ASP A 43 29.86 -8.93 45.87
C ASP A 43 30.23 -9.47 47.26
N ARG A 44 31.46 -9.22 47.71
CA ARG A 44 31.92 -9.64 49.05
C ARG A 44 31.16 -8.94 50.16
N ALA A 45 30.84 -7.65 49.99
CA ALA A 45 30.05 -6.91 50.96
C ALA A 45 28.62 -7.47 51.06
N CYS A 46 27.97 -7.76 49.94
CA CYS A 46 26.66 -8.41 49.93
C CYS A 46 26.68 -9.85 50.47
N ALA A 47 27.81 -10.56 50.35
CA ALA A 47 28.03 -11.86 50.99
C ALA A 47 28.23 -11.78 52.52
N GLY A 48 28.20 -10.57 53.11
CA GLY A 48 28.28 -10.35 54.56
C GLY A 48 29.70 -10.21 55.12
N GLU A 49 30.72 -10.05 54.27
CA GLU A 49 32.10 -9.87 54.74
C GLU A 49 32.26 -8.51 55.42
N SER A 50 32.42 -8.49 56.75
CA SER A 50 32.47 -7.24 57.53
C SER A 50 33.58 -6.28 57.09
N ALA A 51 34.73 -6.80 56.65
CA ALA A 51 35.82 -5.98 56.13
C ALA A 51 35.44 -5.31 54.80
N ALA A 52 34.72 -6.02 53.92
CA ALA A 52 34.25 -5.49 52.65
C ALA A 52 33.15 -4.44 52.85
N ILE A 53 32.20 -4.67 53.77
CA ILE A 53 31.17 -3.68 54.14
C ILE A 53 31.81 -2.38 54.62
N ASN A 54 32.77 -2.46 55.53
CA ASN A 54 33.51 -1.29 56.01
C ASN A 54 34.36 -0.62 54.92
N GLN A 55 34.81 -1.36 53.91
CA GLN A 55 35.49 -0.79 52.76
C GLN A 55 34.51 -0.07 51.84
N VAL A 56 33.31 -0.61 51.57
CA VAL A 56 32.27 0.06 50.77
C VAL A 56 31.96 1.45 51.33
N TRP A 57 31.73 1.57 52.64
CA TRP A 57 31.47 2.86 53.28
C TRP A 57 32.64 3.85 53.12
N ARG A 58 33.89 3.38 53.27
CA ARG A 58 35.07 4.22 53.05
C ARG A 58 35.22 4.69 51.61
N GLU A 59 34.93 3.82 50.63
CA GLU A 59 34.96 4.17 49.21
C GLU A 59 33.84 5.17 48.87
N LEU A 60 32.66 5.02 49.48
CA LEU A 60 31.54 5.95 49.31
C LEU A 60 31.89 7.34 49.88
N ASP A 61 32.47 7.40 51.08
CA ASP A 61 32.94 8.64 51.70
C ASP A 61 34.07 9.30 50.90
N ALA A 62 34.96 8.49 50.31
CA ALA A 62 36.05 8.95 49.46
C ALA A 62 35.61 9.44 48.07
N GLY A 63 34.34 9.25 47.70
CA GLY A 63 33.83 9.67 46.40
C GLY A 63 34.11 8.68 45.27
N ASN A 64 34.23 7.39 45.54
CA ASN A 64 34.44 6.39 44.49
C ASN A 64 33.18 6.31 43.59
N PRO A 65 33.26 6.70 42.31
CA PRO A 65 32.07 6.82 41.47
C PRO A 65 31.49 5.46 41.06
N VAL A 66 32.29 4.40 41.04
CA VAL A 66 31.82 3.03 40.80
C VAL A 66 30.97 2.55 41.98
N ILE A 67 31.45 2.75 43.21
CA ILE A 67 30.71 2.36 44.41
C ILE A 67 29.44 3.21 44.57
N MET A 68 29.51 4.51 44.30
CA MET A 68 28.34 5.39 44.24
C MET A 68 27.30 4.88 43.21
N ASN A 69 27.75 4.47 42.02
CA ASN A 69 26.86 3.94 40.99
C ASN A 69 26.18 2.62 41.41
N ASN A 70 26.88 1.78 42.19
CA ASN A 70 26.39 0.48 42.63
C ASN A 70 25.33 0.58 43.76
N MET A 71 25.03 1.77 44.29
CA MET A 71 24.08 1.94 45.40
C MET A 71 22.68 1.38 45.14
N PRO A 72 22.01 1.65 44.00
CA PRO A 72 20.72 1.01 43.73
C PRO A 72 20.80 -0.51 43.62
N TRP A 73 21.88 -1.05 43.04
CA TRP A 73 22.08 -2.50 42.99
C TRP A 73 22.20 -3.10 44.39
N PHE A 74 22.90 -2.44 45.33
CA PHE A 74 22.97 -2.87 46.72
C PHE A 74 21.57 -2.94 47.36
N LEU A 75 20.72 -1.92 47.14
CA LEU A 75 19.35 -1.89 47.69
C LEU A 75 18.47 -3.03 47.17
N GLU A 76 18.65 -3.42 45.91
CA GLU A 76 17.85 -4.47 45.27
C GLU A 76 18.35 -5.89 45.60
N ASN A 77 19.66 -6.04 45.83
CA ASN A 77 20.31 -7.35 45.84
C ASN A 77 20.88 -7.77 47.21
N CYS A 78 21.00 -6.86 48.19
CA CYS A 78 21.39 -7.26 49.54
C CYS A 78 20.90 -6.35 50.68
N ASP A 79 20.40 -6.96 51.76
CA ASP A 79 19.86 -6.28 52.94
C ASP A 79 20.89 -5.45 53.72
N THR A 80 22.18 -5.71 53.49
CA THR A 80 23.32 -5.13 54.22
C THR A 80 23.34 -3.59 54.17
N PHE A 81 22.82 -2.99 53.11
CA PHE A 81 22.77 -1.54 52.90
C PHE A 81 21.36 -0.95 52.98
N GLY A 82 20.40 -1.69 53.56
CA GLY A 82 19.00 -1.28 53.65
C GLY A 82 18.71 -0.02 54.48
N SER A 83 19.73 0.56 55.13
CA SER A 83 19.63 1.89 55.76
C SER A 83 19.69 3.04 54.77
N VAL A 84 20.18 2.82 53.54
CA VAL A 84 20.23 3.84 52.48
C VAL A 84 18.85 3.91 51.82
N SER A 85 18.27 5.10 51.73
CA SER A 85 17.01 5.28 51.00
C SER A 85 17.22 5.26 49.48
N LEU A 86 16.18 4.91 48.72
CA LEU A 86 16.21 5.01 47.25
C LEU A 86 16.62 6.42 46.79
N ALA A 87 16.09 7.47 47.44
CA ALA A 87 16.42 8.85 47.13
C ALA A 87 17.91 9.18 47.36
N GLU A 88 18.52 8.61 48.40
CA GLU A 88 19.97 8.74 48.63
C GLU A 88 20.78 7.96 47.60
N ALA A 89 20.36 6.74 47.24
CA ALA A 89 21.00 5.96 46.19
C ALA A 89 20.97 6.67 44.82
N THR A 90 19.85 7.30 44.47
CA THR A 90 19.72 8.13 43.26
C THR A 90 20.65 9.35 43.31
N ARG A 91 20.83 9.98 44.48
CA ARG A 91 21.81 11.08 44.66
C ARG A 91 23.25 10.59 44.45
N TYR A 92 23.58 9.39 44.93
CA TYR A 92 24.90 8.80 44.67
C TYR A 92 25.13 8.53 43.18
N GLN A 93 24.15 7.96 42.48
CA GLN A 93 24.25 7.77 41.02
C GLN A 93 24.42 9.09 40.27
N LYS A 94 23.64 10.12 40.62
CA LYS A 94 23.80 11.46 40.03
C LYS A 94 25.22 12.00 40.27
N ARG A 95 25.75 11.87 41.49
CA ARG A 95 27.11 12.32 41.81
C ARG A 95 28.16 11.53 41.03
N ALA A 96 27.98 10.22 40.85
CA ALA A 96 28.86 9.41 40.00
C ALA A 96 28.84 9.89 38.54
N ALA A 97 27.68 10.27 38.02
CA ALA A 97 27.54 10.86 36.68
C ALA A 97 28.26 12.22 36.59
N GLU A 98 28.09 13.09 37.58
CA GLU A 98 28.79 14.39 37.67
C GLU A 98 30.31 14.24 37.80
N MET A 99 30.79 13.08 38.28
CA MET A 99 32.20 12.72 38.35
C MET A 99 32.73 12.06 37.07
N GLY A 100 31.92 11.97 36.02
CA GLY A 100 32.34 11.46 34.71
C GLY A 100 32.39 9.94 34.61
N TYR A 101 31.74 9.19 35.51
CA TYR A 101 31.66 7.74 35.36
C TYR A 101 30.67 7.38 34.22
N PRO A 102 31.10 6.73 33.13
CA PRO A 102 30.31 6.64 31.90
C PRO A 102 28.97 5.93 32.07
N ILE A 103 28.93 4.85 32.85
CA ILE A 103 27.69 4.09 33.12
C ILE A 103 26.69 4.96 33.90
N ALA A 104 27.16 5.74 34.88
CA ALA A 104 26.29 6.63 35.64
C ALA A 104 25.79 7.81 34.79
N MET A 105 26.65 8.34 33.90
CA MET A 105 26.23 9.36 32.92
C MET A 105 25.13 8.83 32.00
N MET A 106 25.25 7.60 31.49
CA MET A 106 24.17 6.98 30.72
C MET A 106 22.90 6.84 31.58
N GLY A 107 23.00 6.24 32.76
CA GLY A 107 21.83 6.01 33.62
C GLY A 107 21.12 7.28 34.08
N HIS A 108 21.84 8.38 34.30
CA HIS A 108 21.22 9.67 34.61
C HIS A 108 20.69 10.38 33.37
N GLY A 109 21.40 10.31 32.24
CA GLY A 109 20.95 10.87 30.97
C GLY A 109 19.64 10.25 30.47
N VAL A 110 19.50 8.92 30.58
CA VAL A 110 18.27 8.19 30.27
C VAL A 110 17.09 8.69 31.13
N ARG A 111 17.27 8.83 32.45
CA ARG A 111 16.21 9.34 33.35
C ARG A 111 15.80 10.79 33.07
N LEU A 112 16.65 11.58 32.43
CA LEU A 112 16.31 12.94 32.00
C LEU A 112 15.54 12.96 30.67
N ILE A 113 15.61 11.88 29.88
CA ILE A 113 14.91 11.74 28.60
C ILE A 113 13.55 11.06 28.79
N GLU A 114 13.52 9.95 29.51
CA GLU A 114 12.30 9.14 29.71
C GLU A 114 11.34 9.81 30.70
N ASP A 115 10.06 9.42 30.67
CA ASP A 115 9.02 9.94 31.59
C ASP A 115 9.40 9.76 33.06
N GLU A 116 8.77 10.53 33.98
CA GLU A 116 9.18 10.69 35.40
C GLU A 116 9.53 9.38 36.14
N VAL A 117 10.76 8.91 35.96
CA VAL A 117 11.40 7.89 36.79
C VAL A 117 11.93 8.59 38.03
N ASP A 118 11.55 8.11 39.22
CA ASP A 118 12.06 8.58 40.51
C ASP A 118 11.76 10.07 40.85
N ASN A 119 10.69 10.67 40.30
CA ASN A 119 10.35 12.11 40.41
C ASN A 119 11.43 13.06 39.88
N ILE A 120 12.17 12.63 38.85
CA ILE A 120 13.12 13.49 38.13
C ILE A 120 12.36 14.14 36.96
N PRO A 121 12.25 15.48 36.90
CA PRO A 121 11.63 16.14 35.76
C PRO A 121 12.41 15.86 34.47
N GLN A 122 11.69 15.67 33.37
CA GLN A 122 12.28 15.56 32.04
C GLN A 122 13.09 16.81 31.68
N ASP A 123 14.27 16.57 31.14
CA ASP A 123 15.17 17.56 30.53
C ASP A 123 15.94 16.86 29.41
N PRO A 124 15.29 16.59 28.24
CA PRO A 124 15.90 15.80 27.18
C PRO A 124 17.18 16.43 26.62
N GLU A 125 17.27 17.76 26.59
CA GLU A 125 18.49 18.47 26.15
C GLU A 125 19.68 18.11 27.05
N ARG A 126 19.49 18.18 28.37
CA ARG A 126 20.52 17.80 29.33
C ARG A 126 20.79 16.29 29.32
N GLY A 127 19.76 15.48 29.12
CA GLY A 127 19.88 14.03 29.00
C GLY A 127 20.73 13.62 27.81
N ILE A 128 20.49 14.22 26.64
CA ILE A 128 21.29 14.03 25.42
C ILE A 128 22.74 14.46 25.68
N ALA A 129 22.97 15.66 26.21
CA ALA A 129 24.32 16.15 26.49
C ALA A 129 25.10 15.22 27.44
N MET A 130 24.41 14.59 28.40
CA MET A 130 25.03 13.64 29.31
C MET A 130 25.33 12.29 28.66
N LEU A 131 24.45 11.83 27.75
CA LEU A 131 24.70 10.63 26.95
C LEU A 131 25.87 10.86 25.98
N GLU A 132 25.94 12.01 25.31
CA GLU A 132 27.08 12.41 24.48
C GLU A 132 28.40 12.44 25.28
N ALA A 133 28.38 12.94 26.52
CA ALA A 133 29.53 12.88 27.42
C ALA A 133 29.92 11.44 27.80
N SER A 134 28.94 10.54 27.95
CA SER A 134 29.17 9.10 28.15
C SER A 134 29.82 8.43 26.95
N ILE A 135 29.39 8.77 25.74
CA ILE A 135 29.99 8.31 24.49
C ILE A 135 31.43 8.82 24.38
N ALA A 136 31.66 10.12 24.64
CA ALA A 136 33.00 10.71 24.62
C ALA A 136 33.96 10.08 25.66
N ALA A 137 33.41 9.52 26.73
CA ALA A 137 34.14 8.74 27.73
C ALA A 137 34.24 7.24 27.40
N GLY A 138 33.95 6.85 26.16
CA GLY A 138 34.15 5.51 25.60
C GLY A 138 33.07 4.48 25.96
N PHE A 139 31.85 4.93 26.28
CA PHE A 139 30.74 4.02 26.57
C PHE A 139 29.72 3.97 25.43
N GLY A 140 29.98 3.07 24.48
CA GLY A 140 29.19 2.92 23.25
C GLY A 140 27.71 2.60 23.47
N ASP A 141 27.32 2.02 24.61
CA ASP A 141 25.91 1.74 24.92
C ASP A 141 25.05 3.01 25.04
N ALA A 142 25.66 4.16 25.36
CA ALA A 142 24.99 5.46 25.31
C ALA A 142 24.67 5.88 23.86
N ALA A 143 25.59 5.66 22.91
CA ALA A 143 25.36 5.90 21.49
C ALA A 143 24.27 4.98 20.95
N ARG A 144 24.32 3.69 21.30
CA ARG A 144 23.26 2.73 20.95
C ARG A 144 21.89 3.20 21.46
N TYR A 145 21.81 3.72 22.68
CA TYR A 145 20.56 4.23 23.25
C TYR A 145 20.03 5.44 22.46
N LEU A 146 20.87 6.46 22.20
CA LEU A 146 20.46 7.62 21.40
C LEU A 146 20.00 7.21 20.00
N ALA A 147 20.71 6.26 19.36
CA ALA A 147 20.31 5.72 18.07
C ALA A 147 18.90 5.10 18.12
N GLU A 148 18.62 4.30 19.15
CA GLU A 148 17.31 3.68 19.37
C GLU A 148 16.20 4.74 19.58
N GLN A 149 16.45 5.74 20.43
CA GLN A 149 15.47 6.79 20.73
C GLN A 149 15.11 7.63 19.51
N TYR A 150 16.10 8.02 18.69
CA TYR A 150 15.86 8.76 17.47
C TYR A 150 15.18 7.93 16.38
N ALA A 151 15.35 6.60 16.36
CA ALA A 151 14.62 5.73 15.43
C ALA A 151 13.14 5.61 15.79
N GLU A 152 12.83 5.39 17.08
CA GLU A 152 11.46 5.13 17.52
C GLU A 152 10.60 6.39 17.54
N GLY A 153 11.17 7.47 18.08
CA GLY A 153 10.44 8.72 18.27
C GLY A 153 9.59 8.76 19.55
N GLU A 154 9.87 7.91 20.54
CA GLU A 154 9.06 7.78 21.78
C GLU A 154 9.29 8.97 22.72
N PHE A 155 10.55 9.19 23.14
CA PHE A 155 10.92 10.28 24.05
C PHE A 155 11.65 11.43 23.35
N LEU A 156 12.25 11.16 22.19
CA LEU A 156 12.91 12.15 21.34
C LEU A 156 12.14 12.27 20.02
N PRO A 157 12.13 13.43 19.34
CA PRO A 157 11.56 13.52 17.99
C PRO A 157 12.26 12.53 17.06
N ARG A 158 11.47 11.75 16.30
CA ARG A 158 12.01 10.79 15.32
C ARG A 158 12.93 11.50 14.32
N ASP A 159 14.14 10.99 14.17
CA ASP A 159 15.18 11.52 13.29
C ASP A 159 16.08 10.36 12.81
N VAL A 160 15.79 9.85 11.61
CA VAL A 160 16.50 8.69 11.05
C VAL A 160 17.99 9.01 10.79
N GLU A 161 18.32 10.25 10.44
CA GLU A 161 19.70 10.65 10.14
C GLU A 161 20.54 10.66 11.43
N LYS A 162 20.03 11.28 12.50
CA LYS A 162 20.68 11.22 13.82
C LYS A 162 20.77 9.80 14.35
N SER A 163 19.72 9.00 14.16
CA SER A 163 19.74 7.60 14.58
C SER A 163 20.89 6.83 13.91
N GLN A 164 21.08 7.00 12.60
CA GLN A 164 22.19 6.40 11.87
C GLN A 164 23.55 6.93 12.29
N GLU A 165 23.65 8.22 12.65
CA GLU A 165 24.89 8.80 13.18
C GLU A 165 25.31 8.16 14.49
N TYR A 166 24.40 8.07 15.46
CA TYR A 166 24.68 7.43 16.74
C TYR A 166 24.90 5.92 16.61
N LEU A 167 24.25 5.25 15.65
CA LEU A 167 24.53 3.86 15.35
C LEU A 167 26.00 3.66 14.91
N ARG A 168 26.52 4.54 14.04
CA ARG A 168 27.93 4.49 13.62
C ARG A 168 28.90 4.72 14.78
N GLN A 169 28.54 5.59 15.72
CA GLN A 169 29.32 5.80 16.94
C GLN A 169 29.30 4.55 17.83
N ALA A 170 28.15 3.90 18.00
CA ALA A 170 28.04 2.65 18.76
C ALA A 170 28.84 1.49 18.13
N GLU A 171 28.88 1.42 16.80
CA GLU A 171 29.72 0.47 16.04
C GLU A 171 31.21 0.70 16.27
N ALA A 172 31.65 1.96 16.38
CA ALA A 172 33.05 2.31 16.62
C ALA A 172 33.52 1.98 18.05
N GLU A 173 32.59 1.87 19.00
CA GLU A 173 32.84 1.58 20.43
C GLU A 173 32.63 0.09 20.78
N ASP A 174 32.71 -0.82 19.79
CA ASP A 174 32.62 -2.27 19.94
C ASP A 174 31.36 -2.78 20.67
N VAL A 175 30.23 -2.06 20.55
CA VAL A 175 28.94 -2.51 21.09
C VAL A 175 28.53 -3.83 20.42
N ALA A 176 28.03 -4.78 21.21
CA ALA A 176 27.65 -6.10 20.73
C ALA A 176 26.69 -6.04 19.53
N ASP A 177 27.03 -6.73 18.45
CA ASP A 177 26.27 -6.67 17.19
C ASP A 177 24.80 -7.08 17.34
N THR A 178 24.47 -7.94 18.31
CA THR A 178 23.07 -8.29 18.62
C THR A 178 22.24 -7.09 19.06
N LYS A 179 22.83 -6.16 19.83
CA LYS A 179 22.19 -4.90 20.23
C LYS A 179 22.04 -3.95 19.04
N LEU A 180 23.07 -3.88 18.19
CA LEU A 180 23.09 -3.01 17.00
C LEU A 180 22.12 -3.48 15.92
N ALA A 181 21.98 -4.79 15.72
CA ALA A 181 21.02 -5.39 14.80
C ALA A 181 19.57 -4.98 15.15
N ARG A 182 19.23 -4.91 16.45
CA ARG A 182 17.92 -4.41 16.91
C ARG A 182 17.70 -2.96 16.48
N VAL A 183 18.71 -2.10 16.66
CA VAL A 183 18.64 -0.68 16.27
C VAL A 183 18.53 -0.52 14.75
N ARG A 184 19.32 -1.27 13.97
CA ARG A 184 19.22 -1.29 12.50
C ARG A 184 17.82 -1.66 12.02
N GLY A 185 17.19 -2.65 12.66
CA GLY A 185 15.80 -3.03 12.37
C GLY A 185 14.82 -1.87 12.61
N LYS A 186 14.97 -1.16 13.73
CA LYS A 186 14.15 0.03 14.05
C LYS A 186 14.36 1.16 13.05
N ILE A 187 15.60 1.42 12.63
CA ILE A 187 15.91 2.42 11.58
C ILE A 187 15.24 2.07 10.26
N ILE A 188 15.30 0.81 9.83
CA ILE A 188 14.67 0.34 8.59
C ILE A 188 13.16 0.54 8.68
N GLN A 189 12.54 0.19 9.81
CA GLN A 189 11.11 0.41 10.03
C GLN A 189 10.75 1.89 9.99
N ALA A 190 11.49 2.74 10.71
CA ALA A 190 11.25 4.18 10.74
C ALA A 190 11.38 4.81 9.35
N GLN A 191 12.35 4.36 8.54
CA GLN A 191 12.50 4.81 7.16
C GLN A 191 11.32 4.37 6.28
N ALA A 192 10.84 3.13 6.45
CA ALA A 192 9.67 2.64 5.73
C ALA A 192 8.40 3.42 6.11
N ASP A 193 8.20 3.70 7.39
CA ASP A 193 7.06 4.47 7.89
C ASP A 193 7.05 5.90 7.31
N LEU A 194 8.19 6.60 7.34
CA LEU A 194 8.31 7.93 6.74
C LEU A 194 8.05 7.93 5.23
N THR A 195 8.46 6.86 4.55
CA THR A 195 8.22 6.71 3.10
C THR A 195 6.73 6.50 2.84
N PHE A 196 6.07 5.64 3.61
CA PHE A 196 4.64 5.39 3.51
C PHE A 196 3.82 6.65 3.82
N GLU A 197 4.16 7.39 4.88
CA GLU A 197 3.51 8.66 5.23
C GLU A 197 3.66 9.71 4.11
N ALA A 198 4.83 9.78 3.47
CA ALA A 198 5.06 10.67 2.33
C ALA A 198 4.25 10.27 1.09
N GLU A 199 4.21 8.97 0.76
CA GLU A 199 3.43 8.42 -0.34
C GLU A 199 1.92 8.62 -0.12
N GLU A 200 1.44 8.39 1.10
CA GLU A 200 0.03 8.62 1.47
C GLU A 200 -0.35 10.10 1.39
N ALA A 201 0.54 11.00 1.84
CA ALA A 201 0.33 12.44 1.73
C ALA A 201 0.28 12.94 0.27
N GLU A 202 1.02 12.31 -0.64
CA GLU A 202 0.99 12.62 -2.07
C GLU A 202 -0.18 11.95 -2.81
N ARG A 203 -0.73 10.86 -2.25
CA ARG A 203 -1.80 10.09 -2.87
C ARG A 203 -3.06 10.95 -3.09
N ARG A 204 -3.41 11.13 -4.36
CA ARG A 204 -4.64 11.82 -4.75
C ARG A 204 -5.77 10.79 -4.85
N PRO A 205 -6.82 10.85 -4.00
CA PRO A 205 -7.94 9.94 -4.13
C PRO A 205 -8.59 10.08 -5.51
N ILE A 206 -9.05 8.96 -6.08
CA ILE A 206 -9.72 8.94 -7.37
C ILE A 206 -11.23 8.80 -7.18
N ALA A 207 -11.99 9.58 -7.93
CA ALA A 207 -13.44 9.47 -8.05
C ALA A 207 -13.82 9.04 -9.48
N ALA A 208 -14.92 8.31 -9.60
CA ALA A 208 -15.46 7.84 -10.87
C ALA A 208 -16.98 8.03 -10.94
N LEU A 209 -17.49 8.31 -12.14
CA LEU A 209 -18.92 8.27 -12.45
C LEU A 209 -19.17 7.40 -13.69
N ALA A 210 -20.06 6.43 -13.55
CA ALA A 210 -20.57 5.63 -14.66
C ALA A 210 -22.06 5.92 -14.87
N VAL A 211 -22.50 5.93 -16.12
CA VAL A 211 -23.89 6.20 -16.50
C VAL A 211 -24.36 5.14 -17.49
N SER A 212 -25.59 4.67 -17.28
CA SER A 212 -26.33 3.80 -18.20
C SER A 212 -26.75 4.57 -19.45
N MET A 213 -26.48 3.99 -20.61
CA MET A 213 -26.80 4.58 -21.89
C MET A 213 -28.27 4.40 -22.31
N VAL A 214 -29.07 3.65 -21.53
CA VAL A 214 -30.42 3.27 -21.96
C VAL A 214 -31.50 3.76 -21.01
N ASP A 215 -31.30 3.61 -19.71
CA ASP A 215 -32.31 3.86 -18.67
C ASP A 215 -31.89 4.89 -17.61
N GLY A 216 -30.69 5.46 -17.75
CA GLY A 216 -30.27 6.58 -16.89
C GLY A 216 -29.86 6.19 -15.48
N ALA A 217 -29.77 4.90 -15.16
CA ALA A 217 -29.07 4.42 -13.98
C ALA A 217 -27.62 4.97 -13.97
N PHE A 218 -27.04 5.10 -12.79
CA PHE A 218 -25.69 5.60 -12.61
C PHE A 218 -25.01 4.91 -11.44
N GLY A 219 -23.69 4.87 -11.47
CA GLY A 219 -22.86 4.41 -10.36
C GLY A 219 -21.68 5.34 -10.15
N PHE A 220 -21.08 5.26 -8.97
CA PHE A 220 -20.00 6.13 -8.57
C PHE A 220 -18.95 5.40 -7.75
N ALA A 221 -17.79 6.02 -7.65
CA ALA A 221 -16.78 5.62 -6.69
C ALA A 221 -16.09 6.86 -6.15
N HIS A 222 -15.73 6.83 -4.86
CA HIS A 222 -15.02 7.91 -4.19
C HIS A 222 -13.84 7.35 -3.40
N ASP A 223 -12.85 8.19 -3.16
CA ASP A 223 -11.67 7.92 -2.34
C ASP A 223 -10.91 6.66 -2.74
N GLN A 224 -10.77 6.47 -4.06
CA GLN A 224 -10.22 5.25 -4.63
C GLN A 224 -8.70 5.30 -4.77
N PRO A 225 -8.04 4.14 -4.62
CA PRO A 225 -6.59 4.04 -4.63
C PRO A 225 -5.95 4.23 -6.01
N SER A 226 -6.71 3.99 -7.08
CA SER A 226 -6.29 4.02 -8.48
C SER A 226 -7.49 4.29 -9.40
N GLU A 227 -7.20 4.61 -10.66
CA GLU A 227 -8.21 4.82 -11.72
C GLU A 227 -9.03 3.56 -11.98
N ASP A 228 -8.38 2.40 -12.09
CA ASP A 228 -9.05 1.12 -12.33
C ASP A 228 -10.02 0.77 -11.19
N ALA A 229 -9.56 0.86 -9.94
CA ALA A 229 -10.40 0.58 -8.77
C ALA A 229 -11.60 1.54 -8.67
N ALA A 230 -11.46 2.77 -9.19
CA ALA A 230 -12.56 3.72 -9.27
C ALA A 230 -13.54 3.39 -10.40
N GLY A 231 -13.01 3.13 -11.60
CA GLY A 231 -13.80 2.77 -12.77
C GLY A 231 -14.64 1.51 -12.54
N GLU A 232 -14.02 0.44 -12.04
CA GLU A 232 -14.68 -0.83 -11.73
C GLU A 232 -15.82 -0.66 -10.74
N ARG A 233 -15.59 0.06 -9.64
CA ARG A 233 -16.63 0.27 -8.62
C ARG A 233 -17.80 1.09 -9.15
N ALA A 234 -17.53 2.15 -9.90
CA ALA A 234 -18.59 2.96 -10.48
C ALA A 234 -19.41 2.17 -11.51
N LEU A 235 -18.76 1.34 -12.33
CA LEU A 235 -19.43 0.46 -13.29
C LEU A 235 -20.28 -0.60 -12.58
N ALA A 236 -19.71 -1.30 -11.60
CA ALA A 236 -20.42 -2.31 -10.81
C ALA A 236 -21.63 -1.72 -10.08
N GLU A 237 -21.50 -0.50 -9.53
CA GLU A 237 -22.63 0.18 -8.90
C GLU A 237 -23.72 0.54 -9.92
N CYS A 238 -23.36 1.01 -11.11
CA CYS A 238 -24.32 1.31 -12.18
C CYS A 238 -25.11 0.05 -12.59
N GLU A 239 -24.41 -1.09 -12.75
CA GLU A 239 -25.04 -2.37 -13.08
C GLU A 239 -25.92 -2.91 -11.95
N SER A 240 -25.50 -2.74 -10.69
CA SER A 240 -26.30 -3.15 -9.52
C SER A 240 -27.63 -2.40 -9.40
N ARG A 241 -27.75 -1.25 -10.08
CA ARG A 241 -28.95 -0.41 -10.16
C ARG A 241 -29.73 -0.67 -11.46
N ASP A 242 -29.64 -1.89 -11.98
CA ASP A 242 -30.26 -2.36 -13.22
C ASP A 242 -29.87 -1.57 -14.48
N GLY A 243 -28.75 -0.85 -14.43
CA GLY A 243 -28.26 -0.04 -15.53
C GLY A 243 -27.85 -0.89 -16.74
N ARG A 244 -28.30 -0.52 -17.93
CA ARG A 244 -27.95 -1.20 -19.18
C ARG A 244 -26.93 -0.41 -20.00
N ASP A 245 -25.91 -1.11 -20.49
CA ASP A 245 -24.74 -0.51 -21.16
C ASP A 245 -24.13 0.61 -20.31
N CYS A 246 -23.80 0.29 -19.06
CA CYS A 246 -23.06 1.19 -18.18
C CYS A 246 -21.70 1.52 -18.78
N ARG A 247 -21.36 2.82 -18.77
CA ARG A 247 -20.08 3.33 -19.28
C ARG A 247 -19.52 4.36 -18.31
N LEU A 248 -18.21 4.31 -18.12
CA LEU A 248 -17.47 5.34 -17.40
C LEU A 248 -17.56 6.65 -18.18
N LYS A 249 -17.87 7.75 -17.48
CA LYS A 249 -18.07 9.08 -18.06
C LYS A 249 -17.13 10.13 -17.53
N LEU A 250 -16.77 10.02 -16.27
CA LEU A 250 -15.93 11.00 -15.63
C LEU A 250 -15.02 10.31 -14.62
N LEU A 251 -13.72 10.62 -14.64
CA LEU A 251 -12.75 10.29 -13.60
C LEU A 251 -12.07 11.55 -13.11
N GLY A 252 -11.90 11.66 -11.79
CA GLY A 252 -11.27 12.82 -11.16
C GLY A 252 -10.28 12.44 -10.06
N ALA A 253 -9.08 13.05 -10.08
CA ALA A 253 -8.08 12.92 -9.02
C ALA A 253 -8.13 14.08 -8.03
N GLY A 254 -7.92 13.78 -6.76
CA GLY A 254 -7.79 14.77 -5.69
C GLY A 254 -9.12 15.12 -5.03
N ARG A 255 -9.09 16.19 -4.23
CA ARG A 255 -10.23 16.60 -3.39
C ARG A 255 -11.22 17.44 -4.18
N GLY A 256 -12.51 17.23 -3.93
CA GLY A 256 -13.59 17.97 -4.57
C GLY A 256 -14.71 17.04 -5.02
N CYS A 257 -15.66 17.64 -5.72
CA CYS A 257 -16.84 16.98 -6.25
C CYS A 257 -16.84 17.04 -7.77
N MET A 258 -17.56 16.11 -8.37
CA MET A 258 -17.84 16.09 -9.79
C MET A 258 -19.26 15.62 -10.06
N ALA A 259 -19.85 16.13 -11.14
CA ALA A 259 -21.19 15.78 -11.58
C ALA A 259 -21.26 15.60 -13.09
N TYR A 260 -22.16 14.74 -13.52
CA TYR A 260 -22.46 14.44 -14.91
C TYR A 260 -23.99 14.41 -15.09
N HIS A 261 -24.50 15.20 -16.01
CA HIS A 261 -25.91 15.26 -16.37
C HIS A 261 -26.10 14.82 -17.82
N SER A 262 -27.19 14.11 -18.10
CA SER A 262 -27.57 13.76 -19.48
C SER A 262 -29.08 13.81 -19.71
N ALA A 263 -29.47 14.02 -20.97
CA ALA A 263 -30.87 14.03 -21.39
C ALA A 263 -31.52 12.63 -21.32
N GLY A 264 -30.72 11.56 -21.35
CA GLY A 264 -31.20 10.17 -21.31
C GLY A 264 -31.79 9.67 -22.63
N GLY A 265 -32.05 8.36 -22.72
CA GLY A 265 -32.55 7.74 -23.94
C GLY A 265 -31.58 7.86 -25.13
N SER A 266 -32.11 8.12 -26.33
CA SER A 266 -31.29 8.31 -27.55
C SER A 266 -30.68 9.71 -27.68
N ALA A 267 -30.89 10.59 -26.71
CA ALA A 267 -30.39 11.97 -26.74
C ALA A 267 -28.90 12.03 -26.33
N THR A 268 -28.15 12.93 -26.95
CA THR A 268 -26.69 13.05 -26.74
C THR A 268 -26.25 14.30 -26.03
N ALA A 269 -27.22 15.12 -25.63
CA ALA A 269 -26.98 16.25 -24.75
C ALA A 269 -26.52 15.75 -23.38
N HIS A 270 -25.37 16.26 -22.95
CA HIS A 270 -24.78 16.01 -21.65
C HIS A 270 -23.96 17.22 -21.22
N GLY A 271 -23.75 17.35 -19.92
CA GLY A 271 -22.89 18.36 -19.32
C GLY A 271 -22.23 17.81 -18.07
N TRP A 272 -21.06 18.33 -17.71
CA TRP A 272 -20.33 17.85 -16.55
C TRP A 272 -19.57 18.99 -15.87
N ALA A 273 -19.22 18.81 -14.60
CA ALA A 273 -18.44 19.80 -13.89
C ALA A 273 -17.65 19.19 -12.75
N ILE A 274 -16.55 19.86 -12.40
CA ILE A 274 -15.73 19.63 -11.20
C ILE A 274 -15.71 20.89 -10.33
N GLY A 275 -15.55 20.71 -9.02
CA GLY A 275 -15.49 21.85 -8.11
C GLY A 275 -15.56 21.50 -6.63
N PRO A 276 -15.58 22.52 -5.77
CA PRO A 276 -15.40 22.32 -4.33
C PRO A 276 -16.62 21.76 -3.62
N THR A 277 -17.82 21.90 -4.20
CA THR A 277 -19.09 21.50 -3.57
C THR A 277 -20.01 20.80 -4.55
N GLU A 278 -20.77 19.84 -4.03
CA GLU A 278 -21.82 19.09 -4.71
C GLU A 278 -22.77 20.02 -5.49
N VAL A 279 -23.33 21.04 -4.82
CA VAL A 279 -24.29 21.97 -5.43
C VAL A 279 -23.67 22.69 -6.62
N SER A 280 -22.42 23.17 -6.49
CA SER A 280 -21.76 23.93 -7.56
C SER A 280 -21.53 23.10 -8.82
N VAL A 281 -21.28 21.79 -8.67
CA VAL A 281 -20.97 20.91 -9.80
C VAL A 281 -22.23 20.42 -10.47
N GLN A 282 -23.26 20.03 -9.70
CA GLN A 282 -24.54 19.63 -10.27
C GLN A 282 -25.20 20.80 -11.02
N ASP A 283 -25.18 22.01 -10.45
CA ASP A 283 -25.75 23.18 -11.11
C ASP A 283 -25.05 23.53 -12.44
N ARG A 284 -23.72 23.41 -12.48
CA ARG A 284 -22.92 23.66 -13.69
C ARG A 284 -23.18 22.60 -14.75
N ALA A 285 -23.08 21.33 -14.37
CA ALA A 285 -23.32 20.21 -15.27
C ALA A 285 -24.76 20.22 -15.84
N ALA A 286 -25.76 20.54 -15.01
CA ALA A 286 -27.14 20.67 -15.45
C ALA A 286 -27.35 21.83 -16.43
N ARG A 287 -26.71 22.99 -16.21
CA ARG A 287 -26.78 24.13 -17.15
C ARG A 287 -26.18 23.77 -18.50
N GLU A 288 -24.96 23.23 -18.50
CA GLU A 288 -24.27 22.83 -19.73
C GLU A 288 -25.08 21.77 -20.51
N CYS A 289 -25.68 20.81 -19.80
CA CYS A 289 -26.53 19.82 -20.45
C CYS A 289 -27.76 20.46 -21.10
N ARG A 290 -28.46 21.37 -20.40
CA ARG A 290 -29.64 22.08 -20.95
C ARG A 290 -29.29 22.93 -22.16
N GLU A 291 -28.17 23.63 -22.13
CA GLU A 291 -27.68 24.42 -23.27
C GLU A 291 -27.48 23.56 -24.51
N ARG A 292 -27.02 22.32 -24.33
CA ARG A 292 -26.85 21.32 -25.39
C ARG A 292 -28.13 20.55 -25.75
N ASN A 293 -29.20 20.74 -24.98
CA ASN A 293 -30.49 20.04 -25.13
C ASN A 293 -31.61 21.00 -25.54
N ASP A 294 -31.30 22.06 -26.30
CA ASP A 294 -32.24 23.09 -26.74
C ASP A 294 -33.09 23.68 -25.59
N GLY A 295 -32.49 23.82 -24.40
CA GLY A 295 -33.14 24.33 -23.19
C GLY A 295 -34.01 23.30 -22.45
N GLN A 296 -34.17 22.08 -22.97
CA GLN A 296 -34.92 21.01 -22.29
C GLN A 296 -34.14 20.44 -21.10
N SER A 297 -34.86 20.06 -20.03
CA SER A 297 -34.25 19.52 -18.81
C SER A 297 -33.56 18.18 -19.04
N CYS A 298 -32.37 18.01 -18.45
CA CYS A 298 -31.65 16.75 -18.42
C CYS A 298 -31.99 15.96 -17.15
N GLY A 299 -32.63 14.80 -17.30
CA GLY A 299 -33.19 14.02 -16.19
C GLY A 299 -32.19 13.09 -15.49
N ASN A 300 -31.15 12.65 -16.18
CA ASN A 300 -30.18 11.71 -15.62
C ASN A 300 -29.03 12.46 -14.97
N THR A 301 -28.79 12.19 -13.69
CA THR A 301 -27.79 12.88 -12.87
C THR A 301 -26.94 11.87 -12.12
N ALA A 302 -25.63 12.01 -12.23
CA ALA A 302 -24.65 11.25 -11.46
C ALA A 302 -23.67 12.24 -10.82
N TRP A 303 -23.34 12.07 -9.55
CA TRP A 303 -22.38 12.95 -8.87
C TRP A 303 -21.67 12.20 -7.74
N VAL A 304 -20.47 12.68 -7.39
CA VAL A 304 -19.64 12.10 -6.33
C VAL A 304 -18.64 13.13 -5.81
N CYS A 305 -18.16 12.96 -4.58
CA CYS A 305 -17.06 13.76 -4.02
C CYS A 305 -15.99 12.86 -3.41
N ASN A 306 -14.72 13.14 -3.68
CA ASN A 306 -13.60 12.65 -2.88
C ASN A 306 -13.45 13.52 -1.63
N ALA A 307 -13.09 12.91 -0.50
CA ALA A 307 -12.70 13.50 0.77
C ALA A 307 -13.45 14.81 1.06
N ARG A 308 -14.59 14.69 1.75
CA ARG A 308 -15.60 15.73 1.99
C ARG A 308 -14.97 17.12 2.22
N THR A 309 -14.98 17.93 1.17
CA THR A 309 -14.70 19.38 1.10
C THR A 309 -13.24 19.83 0.93
N GLY A 310 -13.08 20.84 0.05
CA GLY A 310 -11.88 21.64 -0.16
C GLY A 310 -10.98 21.13 -1.29
N GLY A 311 -11.12 21.70 -2.49
CA GLY A 311 -10.23 21.45 -3.65
C GLY A 311 -10.96 21.47 -4.99
N ASN A 312 -10.20 21.57 -6.08
CA ASN A 312 -10.68 21.25 -7.42
C ASN A 312 -10.07 19.89 -7.80
N GLN A 313 -10.93 18.91 -8.08
CA GLN A 313 -10.50 17.65 -8.68
C GLN A 313 -9.83 17.93 -10.02
N GLN A 314 -8.77 17.21 -10.35
CA GLN A 314 -8.19 17.19 -11.69
C GLN A 314 -8.95 16.17 -12.53
N VAL A 315 -9.40 16.57 -13.72
CA VAL A 315 -10.04 15.63 -14.66
C VAL A 315 -8.97 14.69 -15.21
N ILE A 316 -9.22 13.39 -15.06
CA ILE A 316 -8.41 12.31 -15.63
C ILE A 316 -9.05 11.85 -16.95
N LEU A 317 -10.36 11.58 -16.92
CA LEU A 317 -11.14 11.14 -18.06
C LEU A 317 -12.42 11.98 -18.16
N ASP A 318 -12.70 12.46 -19.36
CA ASP A 318 -14.00 12.97 -19.78
C ASP A 318 -14.40 12.23 -21.07
N ALA A 319 -15.39 11.35 -20.95
CA ALA A 319 -15.87 10.55 -22.08
C ALA A 319 -17.27 11.01 -22.50
N PRO A 320 -17.42 11.65 -23.69
CA PRO A 320 -18.72 12.19 -24.12
C PRO A 320 -19.77 11.09 -24.33
N LEU A 321 -21.05 11.47 -24.41
CA LEU A 321 -22.08 10.54 -24.91
C LEU A 321 -21.83 10.18 -26.37
N PRO A 322 -21.96 8.90 -26.77
CA PRO A 322 -21.88 8.51 -28.17
C PRO A 322 -22.99 9.17 -28.99
N VAL A 323 -22.61 9.83 -30.09
CA VAL A 323 -23.53 10.42 -31.08
C VAL A 323 -24.38 9.31 -31.72
N PRO A 324 -25.71 9.46 -31.85
CA PRO A 324 -26.54 8.45 -32.51
C PRO A 324 -26.17 8.48 -34.00
N PRO A 325 -26.07 7.32 -34.66
CA PRO A 325 -25.64 7.30 -36.05
C PRO A 325 -26.62 8.08 -36.92
N GLY A 326 -26.09 9.02 -37.69
CA GLY A 326 -26.84 9.68 -38.76
C GLY A 326 -27.18 8.71 -39.90
N PRO A 327 -28.06 9.09 -40.84
CA PRO A 327 -28.32 8.30 -42.05
C PRO A 327 -27.01 7.90 -42.74
N GLY A 328 -26.83 6.61 -43.01
CA GLY A 328 -25.60 6.07 -43.63
C GLY A 328 -24.41 5.87 -42.68
N GLN A 329 -24.56 6.02 -41.35
CA GLN A 329 -23.50 5.71 -40.40
C GLN A 329 -23.64 4.31 -39.79
N CYS A 330 -22.64 3.46 -40.02
CA CYS A 330 -22.58 2.10 -39.48
C CYS A 330 -21.70 2.02 -38.22
N GLY A 331 -22.16 1.23 -37.24
CA GLY A 331 -21.39 0.88 -36.05
C GLY A 331 -20.43 -0.28 -36.30
N VAL A 332 -19.47 -0.44 -35.40
CA VAL A 332 -18.39 -1.44 -35.48
C VAL A 332 -18.45 -2.39 -34.29
N ARG A 333 -18.23 -3.67 -34.54
CA ARG A 333 -17.94 -4.70 -33.52
C ARG A 333 -16.67 -5.45 -33.93
N LEU A 334 -15.70 -5.53 -33.03
CA LEU A 334 -14.48 -6.29 -33.19
C LEU A 334 -14.58 -7.58 -32.35
N ILE A 335 -14.03 -8.67 -32.84
CA ILE A 335 -14.06 -9.99 -32.20
C ILE A 335 -12.71 -10.67 -32.37
N GLN A 336 -12.03 -11.00 -31.29
CA GLN A 336 -10.80 -11.79 -31.26
C GLN A 336 -11.13 -13.21 -30.81
N PHE A 337 -10.75 -14.19 -31.62
CA PHE A 337 -10.93 -15.61 -31.31
C PHE A 337 -9.68 -16.17 -30.63
N CYS A 338 -9.81 -16.68 -29.41
CA CYS A 338 -8.71 -17.24 -28.60
C CYS A 338 -8.91 -18.75 -28.40
N GLU A 339 -7.84 -19.52 -28.60
CA GLU A 339 -7.92 -20.99 -28.55
C GLU A 339 -7.59 -21.61 -27.19
N ASN A 340 -6.85 -20.90 -26.33
CA ASN A 340 -6.25 -21.49 -25.13
C ASN A 340 -6.75 -20.80 -23.86
N TRP A 341 -8.07 -20.82 -23.68
CA TRP A 341 -8.72 -20.39 -22.44
C TRP A 341 -9.42 -21.60 -21.80
N THR A 342 -9.36 -21.70 -20.47
CA THR A 342 -10.01 -22.75 -19.66
C THR A 342 -11.48 -22.94 -20.09
N GLY A 343 -11.81 -24.11 -20.66
CA GLY A 343 -13.15 -24.45 -21.13
C GLY A 343 -13.29 -24.86 -22.60
N ALA A 344 -12.20 -24.79 -23.39
CA ALA A 344 -12.18 -25.20 -24.80
C ALA A 344 -12.70 -26.64 -25.02
N ARG A 345 -13.69 -26.79 -25.91
CA ARG A 345 -14.23 -28.09 -26.33
C ARG A 345 -13.72 -28.47 -27.71
N TYR A 346 -13.33 -29.72 -27.87
CA TYR A 346 -12.89 -30.32 -29.13
C TYR A 346 -13.95 -31.31 -29.60
N ASP A 347 -14.21 -31.35 -30.90
CA ASP A 347 -15.02 -32.40 -31.49
C ASP A 347 -14.30 -33.76 -31.47
N SER A 348 -15.01 -34.81 -31.89
CA SER A 348 -14.50 -36.19 -31.90
C SER A 348 -13.31 -36.42 -32.85
N SER A 349 -12.98 -35.45 -33.72
CA SER A 349 -11.81 -35.48 -34.59
C SER A 349 -10.59 -34.77 -33.99
N GLY A 350 -10.72 -34.22 -32.78
CA GLY A 350 -9.69 -33.40 -32.14
C GLY A 350 -9.65 -31.98 -32.67
N ARG A 351 -10.68 -31.55 -33.42
CA ARG A 351 -10.79 -30.19 -33.93
C ARG A 351 -11.54 -29.34 -32.93
N LEU A 352 -10.97 -28.20 -32.55
CA LEU A 352 -11.59 -27.25 -31.64
C LEU A 352 -12.97 -26.81 -32.18
N TRP A 353 -14.00 -26.98 -31.36
CA TRP A 353 -15.38 -26.64 -31.71
C TRP A 353 -15.89 -25.40 -30.95
N ASP A 354 -15.32 -25.11 -29.77
CA ASP A 354 -15.71 -23.97 -28.95
C ASP A 354 -14.50 -23.05 -28.67
N HIS A 355 -14.66 -21.75 -28.96
CA HIS A 355 -13.61 -20.74 -28.86
C HIS A 355 -14.08 -19.62 -27.93
N THR A 356 -13.18 -19.11 -27.09
CA THR A 356 -13.51 -17.91 -26.32
C THR A 356 -13.32 -16.67 -27.20
N VAL A 357 -14.25 -15.73 -27.10
CA VAL A 357 -14.21 -14.47 -27.85
C VAL A 357 -13.94 -13.29 -26.92
N VAL A 358 -12.98 -12.45 -27.31
CA VAL A 358 -12.86 -11.09 -26.75
C VAL A 358 -13.53 -10.15 -27.74
N GLU A 359 -14.51 -9.38 -27.27
CA GLU A 359 -15.29 -8.49 -28.15
C GLU A 359 -15.06 -7.03 -27.79
N ALA A 360 -15.16 -6.15 -28.79
CA ALA A 360 -15.11 -4.70 -28.57
C ALA A 360 -16.09 -3.95 -29.45
N HIS A 361 -16.61 -2.84 -28.93
CA HIS A 361 -17.58 -1.99 -29.61
C HIS A 361 -17.07 -0.55 -29.73
N PRO A 362 -16.08 -0.29 -30.60
CA PRO A 362 -15.44 1.01 -30.69
C PRO A 362 -16.43 2.10 -31.14
N SER A 363 -16.19 3.32 -30.66
CA SER A 363 -17.00 4.49 -30.98
C SER A 363 -16.85 4.97 -32.43
N VAL A 364 -15.85 4.46 -33.15
CA VAL A 364 -15.61 4.74 -34.58
C VAL A 364 -16.84 4.39 -35.42
N ARG A 365 -17.10 5.18 -36.47
CA ARG A 365 -18.23 5.02 -37.39
C ARG A 365 -17.74 4.95 -38.83
N PHE A 366 -18.42 4.13 -39.64
CA PHE A 366 -18.21 4.04 -41.08
C PHE A 366 -19.33 4.76 -41.81
N THR A 367 -19.01 5.56 -42.82
CA THR A 367 -20.01 6.23 -43.66
C THR A 367 -20.25 5.40 -44.91
N LEU A 368 -21.37 4.68 -44.95
CA LEU A 368 -21.73 3.79 -46.06
C LEU A 368 -23.11 4.17 -46.61
N PRO A 369 -23.27 4.35 -47.94
CA PRO A 369 -24.52 4.79 -48.56
C PRO A 369 -25.75 3.90 -48.23
N ASP A 370 -25.55 2.58 -48.10
CA ASP A 370 -26.62 1.59 -47.93
C ASP A 370 -26.68 1.01 -46.50
N CYS A 371 -26.40 1.82 -45.48
CA CYS A 371 -26.55 1.40 -44.08
C CYS A 371 -28.03 1.38 -43.63
N SER A 372 -28.90 0.70 -44.39
CA SER A 372 -30.33 0.49 -44.09
C SER A 372 -30.64 -0.98 -43.85
N SER A 373 -31.74 -1.22 -43.12
CA SER A 373 -32.12 -2.41 -42.35
C SER A 373 -32.22 -3.79 -43.04
N ASP A 374 -31.68 -3.98 -44.24
CA ASP A 374 -31.64 -5.29 -44.94
C ASP A 374 -30.22 -5.62 -45.42
N PHE A 375 -29.21 -5.33 -44.59
CA PHE A 375 -27.90 -6.00 -44.73
C PHE A 375 -27.96 -7.39 -44.09
N ASP A 376 -28.79 -8.26 -44.68
CA ASP A 376 -28.87 -9.66 -44.27
C ASP A 376 -27.56 -10.37 -44.69
N GLY A 377 -26.66 -10.60 -43.72
CA GLY A 377 -25.53 -11.52 -43.88
C GLY A 377 -24.27 -11.00 -44.59
N GLY A 378 -23.85 -9.76 -44.31
CA GLY A 378 -22.62 -9.19 -44.88
C GLY A 378 -21.50 -8.94 -43.88
N SER A 379 -21.25 -9.83 -42.93
CA SER A 379 -20.09 -9.73 -42.04
C SER A 379 -18.80 -9.46 -42.83
N LEU A 380 -18.13 -8.36 -42.55
CA LEU A 380 -16.84 -8.05 -43.15
C LEU A 380 -15.74 -8.83 -42.41
N ASN A 381 -15.74 -10.15 -42.59
CA ASN A 381 -14.74 -11.00 -41.95
C ASN A 381 -13.38 -10.71 -42.60
N LEU A 382 -12.57 -9.85 -42.02
CA LEU A 382 -11.14 -10.09 -42.15
C LEU A 382 -10.84 -11.14 -41.09
N VAL A 383 -10.13 -12.19 -41.49
CA VAL A 383 -9.58 -13.17 -40.57
C VAL A 383 -8.10 -13.22 -40.91
N LYS A 384 -7.26 -12.82 -39.95
CA LYS A 384 -5.81 -13.00 -40.00
C LYS A 384 -5.49 -14.36 -39.39
N ASP A 385 -5.42 -15.38 -40.24
CA ASP A 385 -5.03 -16.75 -39.91
C ASP A 385 -3.54 -16.89 -40.28
N GLY A 386 -2.64 -16.69 -39.32
CA GLY A 386 -1.21 -16.54 -39.59
C GLY A 386 -0.88 -15.24 -40.34
N SER A 387 -0.17 -15.33 -41.46
CA SER A 387 0.20 -14.19 -42.33
C SER A 387 -0.87 -13.82 -43.37
N ASP A 388 -1.89 -14.68 -43.56
CA ASP A 388 -2.79 -14.58 -44.70
C ASP A 388 -4.12 -13.93 -44.34
N TRP A 389 -4.48 -12.91 -45.11
CA TRP A 389 -5.78 -12.25 -45.03
C TRP A 389 -6.82 -13.04 -45.82
N LYS A 390 -7.83 -13.58 -45.14
CA LYS A 390 -8.99 -14.19 -45.81
C LYS A 390 -10.07 -13.13 -46.04
N PHE A 391 -10.39 -12.87 -47.31
CA PHE A 391 -11.44 -11.94 -47.74
C PHE A 391 -12.68 -12.72 -48.21
N PRO A 392 -13.79 -12.74 -47.46
CA PRO A 392 -15.09 -13.04 -48.03
C PRO A 392 -15.37 -12.03 -49.15
N SER A 393 -15.94 -12.51 -50.24
CA SER A 393 -16.12 -11.81 -51.52
C SER A 393 -16.78 -10.42 -51.45
N ARG A 394 -17.44 -10.05 -50.34
CA ARG A 394 -18.18 -8.79 -50.16
C ARG A 394 -17.35 -7.64 -49.55
N ALA A 395 -16.16 -7.89 -48.99
CA ALA A 395 -15.27 -6.83 -48.48
C ALA A 395 -14.75 -5.86 -49.57
N ARG A 396 -14.85 -6.26 -50.85
CA ARG A 396 -14.52 -5.42 -52.02
C ARG A 396 -15.49 -4.24 -52.22
N LEU A 397 -16.63 -4.23 -51.52
CA LEU A 397 -17.66 -3.20 -51.62
C LEU A 397 -17.39 -1.98 -50.73
N LEU A 398 -16.51 -2.08 -49.73
CA LEU A 398 -16.07 -0.91 -48.96
C LEU A 398 -15.17 0.00 -49.82
N PRO A 399 -15.26 1.33 -49.72
CA PRO A 399 -14.27 2.20 -50.35
C PRO A 399 -12.88 2.00 -49.73
N ASP A 400 -11.84 2.43 -50.44
CA ASP A 400 -10.44 2.14 -50.08
C ASP A 400 -10.03 2.69 -48.71
N ALA A 401 -10.52 3.87 -48.34
CA ALA A 401 -10.23 4.51 -47.07
C ALA A 401 -10.81 3.70 -45.89
N GLU A 402 -12.05 3.25 -46.00
CA GLU A 402 -12.75 2.43 -45.03
C GLU A 402 -12.08 1.06 -44.91
N ARG A 403 -11.66 0.45 -46.03
CA ARG A 403 -10.88 -0.80 -45.98
C ARG A 403 -9.57 -0.64 -45.23
N ALA A 404 -8.84 0.45 -45.47
CA ALA A 404 -7.59 0.72 -44.78
C ALA A 404 -7.79 0.95 -43.27
N LEU A 405 -8.84 1.69 -42.90
CA LEU A 405 -9.22 1.90 -41.50
C LEU A 405 -9.61 0.59 -40.81
N ALA A 406 -10.46 -0.23 -41.43
CA ALA A 406 -10.86 -1.52 -40.90
C ALA A 406 -9.68 -2.47 -40.64
N ARG A 407 -8.66 -2.46 -41.52
CA ARG A 407 -7.43 -3.23 -41.32
C ARG A 407 -6.64 -2.78 -40.10
N ARG A 408 -6.41 -1.47 -39.96
CA ARG A 408 -5.69 -0.91 -38.79
C ARG A 408 -6.39 -1.25 -37.49
N MET A 409 -7.71 -1.05 -37.44
CA MET A 409 -8.51 -1.37 -36.24
C MET A 409 -8.40 -2.85 -35.85
N ILE A 410 -8.31 -3.76 -36.82
CA ILE A 410 -8.13 -5.18 -36.56
C ILE A 410 -6.73 -5.48 -36.02
N GLU A 411 -5.70 -4.86 -36.58
CA GLU A 411 -4.32 -5.07 -36.15
C GLU A 411 -4.09 -4.51 -34.74
N GLU A 412 -4.51 -3.26 -34.49
CA GLU A 412 -4.41 -2.60 -33.18
C GLU A 412 -5.18 -3.38 -32.11
N PHE A 413 -6.44 -3.77 -32.39
CA PHE A 413 -7.24 -4.54 -31.43
C PHE A 413 -6.62 -5.91 -31.14
N ARG A 414 -6.05 -6.56 -32.16
CA ARG A 414 -5.33 -7.83 -31.95
C ARG A 414 -4.14 -7.61 -31.04
N GLU A 415 -3.29 -6.63 -31.31
CA GLU A 415 -2.09 -6.34 -30.50
C GLU A 415 -2.46 -6.07 -29.04
N GLN A 416 -3.48 -5.24 -28.81
CA GLN A 416 -3.98 -4.93 -27.47
C GLN A 416 -4.45 -6.19 -26.74
N VAL A 417 -5.26 -7.05 -27.39
CA VAL A 417 -5.74 -8.29 -26.76
C VAL A 417 -4.58 -9.26 -26.48
N MET A 418 -3.54 -9.30 -27.31
CA MET A 418 -2.38 -10.18 -27.06
C MET A 418 -1.47 -9.66 -25.93
N ASP A 419 -1.35 -8.33 -25.79
CA ASP A 419 -0.60 -7.70 -24.70
C ASP A 419 -1.29 -7.92 -23.35
N GLU A 420 -2.61 -7.70 -23.32
CA GLU A 420 -3.43 -7.86 -22.11
C GLU A 420 -3.67 -9.34 -21.75
N TYR A 421 -3.76 -10.22 -22.76
CA TYR A 421 -3.97 -11.66 -22.60
C TYR A 421 -2.88 -12.48 -23.30
N PRO A 422 -1.66 -12.58 -22.71
CA PRO A 422 -0.53 -13.31 -23.32
C PRO A 422 -0.81 -14.80 -23.59
N GLN A 423 -1.78 -15.39 -22.88
CA GLN A 423 -2.25 -16.76 -23.06
C GLN A 423 -3.16 -16.96 -24.28
N CYS A 424 -3.71 -15.88 -24.85
CA CYS A 424 -4.59 -15.97 -26.02
C CYS A 424 -3.78 -16.41 -27.25
N ILE A 425 -3.98 -17.66 -27.67
CA ILE A 425 -3.52 -18.11 -28.99
C ILE A 425 -4.51 -17.61 -30.04
N SER A 426 -4.14 -16.57 -30.78
CA SER A 426 -5.01 -15.93 -31.78
C SER A 426 -5.36 -16.88 -32.93
N ARG A 427 -6.66 -17.14 -33.12
CA ARG A 427 -7.22 -17.86 -34.29
C ARG A 427 -7.89 -16.96 -35.32
N GLY A 428 -7.71 -15.67 -35.16
CA GLY A 428 -8.24 -14.65 -36.05
C GLY A 428 -8.90 -13.52 -35.30
N THR A 429 -8.96 -12.38 -35.97
CA THR A 429 -9.53 -11.13 -35.45
C THR A 429 -10.47 -10.61 -36.50
N ARG A 430 -11.71 -10.33 -36.13
CA ARG A 430 -12.82 -10.03 -37.03
C ARG A 430 -13.38 -8.65 -36.73
N ILE A 431 -13.78 -7.93 -37.77
CA ILE A 431 -14.59 -6.72 -37.69
C ILE A 431 -15.98 -6.97 -38.27
N ILE A 432 -16.99 -6.36 -37.69
CA ILE A 432 -18.38 -6.37 -38.18
C ILE A 432 -18.81 -4.92 -38.26
N ILE A 433 -19.23 -4.49 -39.45
CA ILE A 433 -19.74 -3.14 -39.71
C ILE A 433 -21.23 -3.31 -40.04
N ARG A 434 -22.13 -2.71 -39.25
CA ARG A 434 -23.58 -2.86 -39.45
C ARG A 434 -24.37 -1.62 -39.01
N PRO A 435 -25.61 -1.41 -39.51
CA PRO A 435 -26.52 -0.41 -38.98
C PRO A 435 -26.69 -0.61 -37.48
N TYR A 436 -26.70 0.47 -36.70
CA TYR A 436 -26.78 0.43 -35.24
C TYR A 436 -28.22 0.10 -34.81
N TYR A 437 -28.60 -1.17 -34.89
CA TYR A 437 -29.69 -1.70 -34.09
C TYR A 437 -29.12 -2.14 -32.75
N LEU A 438 -29.66 -1.58 -31.67
CA LEU A 438 -29.49 -2.04 -30.30
C LEU A 438 -29.92 -3.51 -30.21
N ASP A 439 -29.02 -4.41 -30.59
CA ASP A 439 -29.11 -5.86 -30.40
C ASP A 439 -28.74 -6.24 -28.95
N VAL A 440 -29.03 -5.37 -27.98
CA VAL A 440 -28.84 -5.65 -26.54
C VAL A 440 -30.13 -6.28 -25.96
N LYS A 441 -30.88 -7.03 -26.77
CA LYS A 441 -31.85 -7.97 -26.20
C LYS A 441 -31.04 -9.14 -25.63
N GLN A 442 -30.90 -9.13 -24.31
CA GLN A 442 -30.50 -10.27 -23.46
C GLN A 442 -29.06 -10.78 -23.66
N MET A 443 -28.10 -10.21 -22.95
CA MET A 443 -26.93 -10.98 -22.50
C MET A 443 -26.63 -10.66 -21.03
N PRO A 444 -26.56 -11.66 -20.14
CA PRO A 444 -26.28 -11.44 -18.72
C PRO A 444 -24.85 -10.91 -18.52
N SER A 445 -24.74 -9.93 -17.62
CA SER A 445 -23.59 -9.08 -17.35
C SER A 445 -22.54 -9.77 -16.47
N SER A 446 -21.29 -9.80 -16.94
CA SER A 446 -20.10 -9.89 -16.08
C SER A 446 -18.88 -9.39 -16.86
N TYR A 447 -18.76 -8.07 -17.08
CA TYR A 447 -17.70 -7.55 -17.98
C TYR A 447 -17.02 -6.26 -17.53
N TYR A 448 -15.70 -6.36 -17.35
CA TYR A 448 -14.73 -5.27 -17.34
C TYR A 448 -14.73 -4.49 -18.66
N LYS A 449 -14.54 -3.16 -18.59
CA LYS A 449 -14.37 -2.26 -19.75
C LYS A 449 -13.21 -1.29 -19.48
N ASP A 450 -12.27 -1.19 -20.42
CA ASP A 450 -11.28 -0.12 -20.49
C ASP A 450 -11.69 0.98 -21.51
N ALA A 451 -10.82 1.98 -21.70
CA ALA A 451 -11.08 3.25 -22.39
C ALA A 451 -11.59 3.16 -23.85
N TRP A 452 -11.59 1.97 -24.46
CA TRP A 452 -12.07 1.74 -25.83
C TRP A 452 -13.48 1.13 -25.91
N GLY A 453 -14.14 0.85 -24.78
CA GLY A 453 -15.44 0.19 -24.77
C GLY A 453 -15.35 -1.28 -25.22
N VAL A 454 -14.26 -1.95 -24.87
CA VAL A 454 -14.09 -3.40 -25.01
C VAL A 454 -15.06 -4.06 -24.01
N THR A 455 -16.14 -4.66 -24.51
CA THR A 455 -17.01 -5.51 -23.70
C THR A 455 -16.50 -6.93 -23.88
N HIS A 456 -15.78 -7.46 -22.90
CA HIS A 456 -15.44 -8.88 -22.86
C HIS A 456 -16.73 -9.70 -23.08
N THR A 457 -16.71 -10.87 -23.72
CA THR A 457 -17.90 -11.74 -23.82
C THR A 457 -17.55 -13.20 -23.54
N PHE A 458 -17.54 -13.57 -22.27
CA PHE A 458 -17.61 -14.92 -21.72
C PHE A 458 -18.98 -15.54 -22.00
N LYS A 459 -19.14 -16.20 -23.15
CA LYS A 459 -20.25 -17.14 -23.31
C LYS A 459 -19.95 -18.42 -22.51
N LEU A 460 -20.37 -18.46 -21.24
CA LEU A 460 -20.61 -19.71 -20.53
C LEU A 460 -22.05 -20.15 -20.85
N TYR A 461 -22.22 -21.09 -21.78
CA TYR A 461 -23.48 -21.82 -21.90
C TYR A 461 -23.60 -22.76 -20.69
N TYR A 462 -24.35 -22.32 -19.67
CA TYR A 462 -24.96 -23.22 -18.69
C TYR A 462 -26.37 -23.56 -19.17
N GLU A 463 -26.60 -24.80 -19.58
CA GLU A 463 -27.89 -25.46 -19.42
C GLU A 463 -27.68 -26.64 -18.48
N LEU A 464 -28.36 -26.57 -17.33
CA LEU A 464 -28.66 -27.69 -16.45
C LEU A 464 -29.58 -28.67 -17.20
N MET A 465 -29.32 -29.98 -17.08
CA MET A 465 -30.24 -31.03 -16.59
C MET A 465 -29.85 -32.41 -17.17
N GLU A 466 -29.53 -33.35 -16.25
CA GLU A 466 -29.59 -34.83 -16.34
C GLU A 466 -28.59 -35.52 -17.32
N GLU A 467 -27.83 -36.56 -16.96
CA GLU A 467 -28.00 -37.62 -15.93
C GLU A 467 -27.08 -37.54 -14.70
#